data_AF-A0A6P0NJ10-F1
#
_entry.id   AF-A0A6P0NJ10-F1
#
_cell.length_a   1.000
_cell.length_b   1.000
_cell.length_c   1.000
_cell.angle_alpha   90.00
_cell.angle_beta   90.00
_cell.angle_gamma   90.00
#
_symmetry.space_group_name_H-M   'P 1'
#
loop_
_entity.id
_entity.type
_entity.pdbx_description
1 polymer ?
#
loop_
_entity_poly.entity_id
_entity_poly.type
_entity_poly.pdbx_seq_one_letter_code
_entity_poly.pdbx_strand_id
1 'polypeptide(L)'
;NNVYNDFAFVSISSGELLELADTTSDFVASTTSFNSQTGYKTFTYEFTTAGTFTLSIGVVDIADSTVDSGLLIDNLTLNGLIFEDDFDPDSDNNQWAEISNGQVNTNFGGDGNSLWFDGGSAEDNSRYAITQALDVSRGGTISFDLIIGNIIGNSNNGGENADSGEDIALEYSIDSGISWIRLGLYDTEDYISWTTITESIDTDAITSATQFRWLQVNHSGSGFDNWAIDNVHIDLL
;
A
#
# COMPACT_ATOMS: atom_id res chain seq x y z
N ASN A 1 -15.28 -43.91 -9.08
CA ASN A 1 -14.40 -43.63 -10.23
C ASN A 1 -14.64 -42.21 -10.68
N ASN A 2 -14.05 -41.24 -9.99
CA ASN A 2 -13.75 -39.97 -10.64
C ASN A 2 -12.50 -40.23 -11.47
N VAL A 3 -12.68 -40.38 -12.78
CA VAL A 3 -11.57 -40.64 -13.71
C VAL A 3 -10.78 -39.34 -13.97
N TYR A 4 -11.39 -38.21 -13.64
CA TYR A 4 -10.83 -36.87 -13.75
C TYR A 4 -10.67 -36.28 -12.37
N ASN A 5 -9.51 -35.66 -12.13
CA ASN A 5 -9.19 -35.03 -10.86
C ASN A 5 -9.28 -33.52 -11.02
N ASP A 6 -10.45 -32.97 -10.79
CA ASP A 6 -10.62 -31.53 -10.72
C ASP A 6 -9.96 -31.03 -9.44
N PHE A 7 -9.26 -29.92 -9.51
CA PHE A 7 -8.45 -29.46 -8.39
C PHE A 7 -8.43 -27.94 -8.26
N ALA A 8 -8.32 -27.48 -7.02
CA ALA A 8 -8.07 -26.09 -6.69
C ALA A 8 -6.58 -25.90 -6.37
N PHE A 9 -6.04 -24.75 -6.74
CA PHE A 9 -4.63 -24.44 -6.52
C PHE A 9 -4.43 -23.00 -6.06
N VAL A 10 -3.26 -22.76 -5.47
CA VAL A 10 -2.71 -21.44 -5.18
C VAL A 10 -1.29 -21.32 -5.72
N SER A 11 -0.90 -20.13 -6.13
CA SER A 11 0.47 -19.77 -6.52
C SER A 11 0.79 -18.38 -5.97
N ILE A 12 1.98 -18.21 -5.39
CA ILE A 12 2.41 -16.95 -4.76
C ILE A 12 3.42 -16.18 -5.64
N SER A 13 4.03 -16.87 -6.59
CA SER A 13 4.90 -16.29 -7.62
C SER A 13 4.86 -17.20 -8.84
N SER A 14 5.04 -16.62 -10.03
CA SER A 14 4.87 -17.35 -11.29
C SER A 14 5.75 -18.62 -11.34
N GLY A 15 5.13 -19.80 -11.44
CA GLY A 15 5.81 -21.03 -11.83
C GLY A 15 5.55 -22.26 -10.96
N GLU A 16 5.11 -22.09 -9.71
CA GLU A 16 4.77 -23.23 -8.82
C GLU A 16 3.30 -23.18 -8.42
N LEU A 17 2.59 -24.29 -8.64
CA LEU A 17 1.20 -24.46 -8.22
C LEU A 17 1.17 -25.38 -6.99
N LEU A 18 0.59 -24.89 -5.91
CA LEU A 18 0.32 -25.65 -4.70
C LEU A 18 -1.14 -26.08 -4.71
N GLU A 19 -1.39 -27.38 -4.67
CA GLU A 19 -2.74 -27.93 -4.63
C GLU A 19 -3.40 -27.63 -3.27
N LEU A 20 -4.63 -27.11 -3.29
CA LEU A 20 -5.45 -26.82 -2.12
C LEU A 20 -6.38 -28.00 -1.80
N ALA A 21 -7.10 -28.48 -2.82
CA ALA A 21 -8.07 -29.56 -2.71
C ALA A 21 -8.34 -30.16 -4.08
N ASP A 22 -8.86 -31.39 -4.10
CA ASP A 22 -9.09 -32.13 -5.33
C ASP A 22 -10.32 -33.05 -5.22
N THR A 23 -10.81 -33.56 -6.35
CA THR A 23 -11.99 -34.44 -6.38
C THR A 23 -11.67 -35.92 -6.15
N THR A 24 -10.42 -36.27 -5.81
CA THR A 24 -10.07 -37.59 -5.24
C THR A 24 -10.29 -37.66 -3.73
N SER A 25 -10.46 -36.51 -3.08
CA SER A 25 -10.78 -36.38 -1.66
C SER A 25 -12.22 -36.78 -1.31
N ASP A 26 -12.49 -36.98 -0.02
CA ASP A 26 -13.85 -37.25 0.48
C ASP A 26 -14.75 -36.00 0.35
N PHE A 27 -16.01 -36.22 -0.04
CA PHE A 27 -17.00 -35.16 -0.21
C PHE A 27 -18.02 -35.11 0.93
N VAL A 28 -18.46 -33.89 1.23
CA VAL A 28 -19.64 -33.59 2.06
C VAL A 28 -20.66 -32.79 1.25
N ALA A 29 -21.91 -32.73 1.71
CA ALA A 29 -22.93 -31.89 1.09
C ALA A 29 -22.52 -30.40 1.18
N SER A 30 -22.66 -29.66 0.09
CA SER A 30 -22.41 -28.21 0.08
C SER A 30 -23.67 -27.42 0.45
N THR A 31 -23.48 -26.24 1.03
CA THR A 31 -24.54 -25.25 1.31
C THR A 31 -24.72 -24.23 0.18
N THR A 32 -23.99 -24.39 -0.93
CA THR A 32 -24.01 -23.49 -2.08
C THR A 32 -24.88 -24.07 -3.22
N SER A 33 -24.76 -23.53 -4.44
CA SER A 33 -25.40 -24.11 -5.63
C SER A 33 -24.77 -25.43 -6.08
N PHE A 34 -23.60 -25.79 -5.55
CA PHE A 34 -22.96 -27.08 -5.82
C PHE A 34 -23.57 -28.18 -4.93
N ASN A 35 -23.59 -29.42 -5.43
CA ASN A 35 -24.15 -30.55 -4.67
C ASN A 35 -23.22 -31.03 -3.54
N SER A 36 -21.90 -30.94 -3.77
CA SER A 36 -20.87 -31.54 -2.93
C SER A 36 -19.64 -30.62 -2.82
N GLN A 37 -18.87 -30.74 -1.75
CA GLN A 37 -17.63 -30.01 -1.52
C GLN A 37 -16.62 -30.84 -0.72
N THR A 38 -15.34 -30.47 -0.76
CA THR A 38 -14.25 -31.10 0.02
C THR A 38 -14.08 -30.51 1.42
N GLY A 39 -14.96 -29.58 1.81
CA GLY A 39 -14.87 -28.81 3.06
C GLY A 39 -13.88 -27.64 2.99
N TYR A 40 -13.89 -26.79 4.03
CA TYR A 40 -12.95 -25.68 4.17
C TYR A 40 -11.57 -26.17 4.57
N LYS A 41 -10.54 -25.63 3.92
CA LYS A 41 -9.14 -25.80 4.28
C LYS A 41 -8.49 -24.44 4.45
N THR A 42 -7.54 -24.35 5.37
CA THR A 42 -6.74 -23.14 5.57
C THR A 42 -5.41 -23.29 4.84
N PHE A 43 -5.07 -22.30 4.02
CA PHE A 43 -3.76 -22.14 3.42
C PHE A 43 -3.06 -20.94 4.07
N THR A 44 -1.76 -21.07 4.33
CA THR A 44 -0.95 -19.99 4.89
C THR A 44 0.41 -19.99 4.20
N TYR A 45 0.90 -18.81 3.86
CA TYR A 45 2.21 -18.61 3.25
C TYR A 45 2.95 -17.50 4.00
N GLU A 46 4.24 -17.72 4.27
CA GLU A 46 5.13 -16.75 4.91
C GLU A 46 6.08 -16.17 3.86
N PHE A 47 6.00 -14.87 3.64
CA PHE A 47 6.93 -14.16 2.76
C PHE A 47 8.25 -13.96 3.50
N THR A 48 9.32 -14.58 3.02
CA THR A 48 10.64 -14.51 3.67
C THR A 48 11.50 -13.36 3.13
N THR A 49 11.02 -12.65 2.11
CA THR A 49 11.70 -11.52 1.46
C THR A 49 10.67 -10.49 1.03
N ALA A 50 10.98 -9.20 1.18
CA ALA A 50 10.15 -8.12 0.63
C ALA A 50 10.12 -8.15 -0.90
N GLY A 51 9.02 -7.70 -1.50
CA GLY A 51 8.85 -7.59 -2.95
C GLY A 51 7.39 -7.65 -3.38
N THR A 52 7.15 -7.46 -4.67
CA THR A 52 5.83 -7.62 -5.28
C THR A 52 5.57 -9.08 -5.64
N PHE A 53 4.45 -9.63 -5.18
CA PHE A 53 4.05 -11.01 -5.44
C PHE A 53 2.71 -11.06 -6.17
N THR A 54 2.56 -12.01 -7.09
CA THR A 54 1.27 -12.28 -7.75
C THR A 54 0.64 -13.50 -7.11
N LEU A 55 -0.39 -13.28 -6.31
CA LEU A 55 -1.25 -14.34 -5.79
C LEU A 55 -2.21 -14.79 -6.90
N SER A 56 -2.11 -16.05 -7.31
CA SER A 56 -3.08 -16.71 -8.18
C SER A 56 -3.81 -17.78 -7.39
N ILE A 57 -5.14 -17.74 -7.41
CA ILE A 57 -5.99 -18.79 -6.84
C ILE A 57 -6.95 -19.23 -7.94
N GLY A 58 -7.10 -20.54 -8.14
CA GLY A 58 -7.93 -21.05 -9.22
C GLY A 58 -8.47 -22.44 -8.96
N VAL A 59 -9.41 -22.82 -9.81
CA VAL A 59 -9.96 -24.18 -9.92
C VAL A 59 -9.79 -24.66 -11.36
N VAL A 60 -9.43 -25.93 -11.52
CA VAL A 60 -9.28 -26.59 -12.81
C VAL A 60 -10.33 -27.69 -12.88
N ASP A 61 -11.21 -27.57 -13.87
CA ASP A 61 -12.20 -28.58 -14.25
C ASP A 61 -11.61 -29.45 -15.36
N ILE A 62 -11.29 -30.71 -15.06
CA ILE A 62 -10.57 -31.59 -15.99
C ILE A 62 -11.56 -32.45 -16.78
N ALA A 63 -11.64 -32.18 -18.10
CA ALA A 63 -12.20 -33.05 -19.14
C ALA A 63 -13.70 -33.44 -19.01
N ASP A 64 -14.30 -33.13 -17.89
CA ASP A 64 -15.73 -33.06 -17.63
C ASP A 64 -16.29 -31.77 -18.26
N SER A 65 -17.51 -31.80 -18.79
CA SER A 65 -18.23 -30.58 -19.25
C SER A 65 -19.68 -30.57 -18.77
N THR A 66 -19.98 -31.45 -17.83
CA THR A 66 -21.32 -31.77 -17.33
C THR A 66 -21.46 -31.48 -15.85
N VAL A 67 -20.38 -31.56 -15.09
CA VAL A 67 -20.30 -31.26 -13.68
C VAL A 67 -19.28 -30.15 -13.49
N ASP A 68 -19.77 -28.92 -13.36
CA ASP A 68 -18.90 -27.78 -13.14
C ASP A 68 -18.20 -27.88 -11.77
N SER A 69 -16.94 -27.44 -11.75
CA SER A 69 -16.17 -27.27 -10.50
C SER A 69 -16.17 -25.81 -10.04
N GLY A 70 -16.08 -25.62 -8.72
CA GLY A 70 -16.06 -24.29 -8.10
C GLY A 70 -15.12 -24.25 -6.91
N LEU A 71 -14.67 -23.05 -6.55
CA LEU A 71 -13.85 -22.79 -5.38
C LEU A 71 -14.49 -21.71 -4.53
N LEU A 72 -14.65 -22.00 -3.23
CA LEU A 72 -15.06 -21.02 -2.23
C LEU A 72 -13.81 -20.51 -1.52
N ILE A 73 -13.64 -19.20 -1.51
CA ILE A 73 -12.56 -18.50 -0.80
C ILE A 73 -13.22 -17.64 0.26
N ASP A 74 -12.72 -17.73 1.49
CA ASP A 74 -13.19 -16.93 2.62
C ASP A 74 -12.00 -16.52 3.48
N ASN A 75 -12.13 -15.40 4.18
CA ASN A 75 -11.16 -14.87 5.12
C ASN A 75 -9.72 -14.75 4.55
N LEU A 76 -9.60 -14.17 3.34
CA LEU A 76 -8.30 -13.84 2.75
C LEU A 76 -7.70 -12.64 3.51
N THR A 77 -6.57 -12.86 4.17
CA THR A 77 -5.87 -11.84 4.96
C THR A 77 -4.39 -11.81 4.63
N LEU A 78 -3.83 -10.61 4.44
CA LEU A 78 -2.38 -10.38 4.40
C LEU A 78 -1.91 -9.96 5.80
N ASN A 79 -1.15 -10.83 6.46
CA ASN A 79 -0.60 -10.52 7.78
C ASN A 79 0.69 -9.74 7.63
N GLY A 80 0.68 -8.45 7.96
CA GLY A 80 1.86 -7.58 7.88
C GLY A 80 1.48 -6.12 7.64
N LEU A 81 0.44 -5.88 6.85
CA LEU A 81 -0.10 -4.56 6.58
C LEU A 81 -0.71 -3.96 7.85
N ILE A 82 -0.14 -2.85 8.32
CA ILE A 82 -0.58 -2.15 9.53
C ILE A 82 -1.07 -0.72 9.24
N PHE A 83 -0.82 -0.23 8.04
CA PHE A 83 -1.28 1.05 7.55
C PHE A 83 -1.45 0.94 6.04
N GLU A 84 -2.58 1.41 5.52
CA GLU A 84 -2.83 1.63 4.10
C GLU A 84 -3.71 2.86 3.93
N ASP A 85 -3.46 3.65 2.90
CA ASP A 85 -4.37 4.68 2.38
C ASP A 85 -4.06 4.90 0.89
N ASP A 86 -5.03 4.59 0.03
CA ASP A 86 -5.01 4.85 -1.43
C ASP A 86 -5.71 6.18 -1.78
N PHE A 87 -6.17 6.90 -0.76
CA PHE A 87 -6.91 8.16 -0.84
C PHE A 87 -8.19 8.10 -1.69
N ASP A 88 -8.73 6.90 -1.96
CA ASP A 88 -9.91 6.71 -2.79
C ASP A 88 -11.12 6.20 -1.97
N PRO A 89 -12.20 7.00 -1.81
CA PRO A 89 -12.47 8.29 -2.46
C PRO A 89 -11.98 9.53 -1.69
N ASP A 90 -11.41 9.35 -0.49
CA ASP A 90 -10.92 10.40 0.42
C ASP A 90 -9.89 9.80 1.38
N SER A 91 -9.29 10.60 2.27
CA SER A 91 -8.35 10.09 3.27
C SER A 91 -9.05 9.25 4.35
N ASP A 92 -8.40 8.16 4.75
CA ASP A 92 -8.82 7.33 5.87
C ASP A 92 -8.42 7.98 7.20
N ASN A 93 -9.16 9.04 7.55
CA ASN A 93 -8.88 9.96 8.66
C ASN A 93 -8.71 9.31 10.05
N ASN A 94 -9.06 8.03 10.23
CA ASN A 94 -8.82 7.32 11.50
C ASN A 94 -7.36 6.85 11.66
N GLN A 95 -6.62 6.71 10.56
CA GLN A 95 -5.23 6.25 10.54
C GLN A 95 -4.21 7.40 10.53
N TRP A 96 -4.61 8.59 10.08
CA TRP A 96 -3.82 9.82 10.18
C TRP A 96 -4.05 10.52 11.52
N ALA A 97 -2.98 10.93 12.19
CA ALA A 97 -3.07 11.79 13.37
C ALA A 97 -3.35 13.25 12.96
N GLU A 98 -2.72 13.71 11.88
CA GLU A 98 -2.90 15.06 11.35
C GLU A 98 -2.50 15.11 9.87
N ILE A 99 -3.32 15.81 9.07
CA ILE A 99 -2.97 16.26 7.72
C ILE A 99 -3.06 17.78 7.75
N SER A 100 -1.93 18.44 7.55
CA SER A 100 -1.81 19.90 7.53
C SER A 100 -1.54 20.38 6.11
N ASN A 101 -2.41 21.28 5.62
CA ASN A 101 -2.34 21.87 4.28
C ASN A 101 -2.32 20.88 3.10
N GLY A 102 -2.76 19.64 3.32
CA GLY A 102 -3.02 18.63 2.29
C GLY A 102 -4.52 18.46 2.03
N GLN A 103 -4.91 18.15 0.81
CA GLN A 103 -6.28 17.91 0.37
C GLN A 103 -6.31 16.73 -0.59
N VAL A 104 -7.26 15.81 -0.42
CA VAL A 104 -7.43 14.68 -1.35
C VAL A 104 -8.15 15.15 -2.62
N ASN A 105 -7.53 14.95 -3.78
CA ASN A 105 -8.08 15.33 -5.09
C ASN A 105 -7.33 14.67 -6.26
N THR A 106 -7.70 15.02 -7.50
CA THR A 106 -7.11 14.48 -8.74
C THR A 106 -6.15 15.45 -9.44
N ASN A 107 -5.60 16.46 -8.77
CA ASN A 107 -4.87 17.56 -9.42
C ASN A 107 -3.59 17.11 -10.15
N PHE A 108 -2.86 16.14 -9.60
CA PHE A 108 -1.68 15.56 -10.26
C PHE A 108 -2.01 14.43 -11.26
N GLY A 109 -3.30 14.10 -11.43
CA GLY A 109 -3.72 12.90 -12.15
C GLY A 109 -3.23 11.62 -11.46
N GLY A 110 -3.12 10.52 -12.20
CA GLY A 110 -2.79 9.21 -11.66
C GLY A 110 -3.97 8.23 -11.81
N ASP A 111 -4.00 7.22 -10.96
CA ASP A 111 -5.02 6.16 -10.97
C ASP A 111 -6.20 6.45 -10.03
N GLY A 112 -6.39 7.70 -9.61
CA GLY A 112 -7.44 8.04 -8.65
C GLY A 112 -7.27 9.43 -8.04
N ASN A 113 -7.74 9.58 -6.80
CA ASN A 113 -7.35 10.71 -5.97
C ASN A 113 -5.96 10.47 -5.36
N SER A 114 -5.34 11.55 -4.88
CA SER A 114 -4.09 11.52 -4.11
C SER A 114 -4.12 12.63 -3.06
N LEU A 115 -3.29 12.50 -2.04
CA LEU A 115 -3.14 13.54 -1.03
C LEU A 115 -2.20 14.64 -1.52
N TRP A 116 -2.79 15.77 -1.92
CA TRP A 116 -2.12 16.87 -2.58
C TRP A 116 -1.89 18.08 -1.68
N PHE A 117 -0.69 18.67 -1.72
CA PHE A 117 -0.29 19.79 -0.88
C PHE A 117 -0.07 21.08 -1.69
N ASP A 118 -0.87 22.11 -1.37
CA ASP A 118 -0.74 23.46 -1.95
C ASP A 118 -0.87 24.61 -0.94
N GLY A 119 -1.21 24.30 0.32
CA GLY A 119 -1.60 25.31 1.29
C GLY A 119 -0.41 25.98 1.97
N GLY A 120 -0.66 26.65 3.10
CA GLY A 120 0.40 27.19 3.95
C GLY A 120 0.94 28.56 3.54
N SER A 121 1.76 29.14 4.43
CA SER A 121 2.46 30.41 4.21
C SER A 121 3.89 30.14 3.75
N ALA A 122 4.46 31.02 2.92
CA ALA A 122 5.84 30.85 2.48
C ALA A 122 6.82 30.73 3.66
N GLU A 123 7.89 29.98 3.44
CA GLU A 123 9.01 29.76 4.35
C GLU A 123 8.62 29.06 5.68
N ASP A 124 7.69 28.10 5.64
CA ASP A 124 7.27 27.31 6.80
C ASP A 124 7.26 25.78 6.56
N ASN A 125 7.02 25.02 7.63
CA ASN A 125 6.99 23.55 7.65
C ASN A 125 5.54 23.04 7.84
N SER A 126 4.56 23.71 7.24
CA SER A 126 3.14 23.47 7.51
C SER A 126 2.46 22.48 6.57
N ARG A 127 3.14 21.95 5.56
CA ARG A 127 2.63 20.92 4.64
C ARG A 127 3.13 19.54 5.05
N TYR A 128 2.27 18.77 5.71
CA TYR A 128 2.63 17.43 6.15
C TYR A 128 1.42 16.52 6.39
N ALA A 129 1.67 15.21 6.39
CA ALA A 129 0.76 14.18 6.89
C ALA A 129 1.48 13.30 7.90
N ILE A 130 0.85 13.07 9.06
CA ILE A 130 1.40 12.31 10.19
C ILE A 130 0.50 11.11 10.46
N THR A 131 1.08 9.91 10.52
CA THR A 131 0.33 8.71 10.93
C THR A 131 -0.04 8.78 12.42
N GLN A 132 -1.08 8.06 12.82
CA GLN A 132 -1.20 7.64 14.22
C GLN A 132 0.05 6.85 14.63
N ALA A 133 0.31 6.72 15.94
CA ALA A 133 1.41 5.90 16.41
C ALA A 133 1.15 4.42 16.06
N LEU A 134 2.11 3.80 15.35
CA LEU A 134 2.03 2.43 14.87
C LEU A 134 2.98 1.53 15.67
N ASP A 135 2.57 0.28 15.88
CA ASP A 135 3.45 -0.76 16.43
C ASP A 135 4.29 -1.35 15.29
N VAL A 136 5.54 -0.89 15.19
CA VAL A 136 6.53 -1.34 14.22
C VAL A 136 7.64 -2.16 14.88
N SER A 137 7.35 -2.80 16.03
CA SER A 137 8.31 -3.55 16.82
C SER A 137 8.93 -4.76 16.11
N ARG A 138 8.32 -5.17 14.98
CA ARG A 138 8.83 -6.24 14.09
C ARG A 138 9.75 -5.71 12.98
N GLY A 139 9.99 -4.40 12.89
CA GLY A 139 10.57 -3.78 11.71
C GLY A 139 9.60 -3.87 10.53
N GLY A 140 10.07 -3.57 9.33
CA GLY A 140 9.20 -3.53 8.15
C GLY A 140 9.67 -2.60 7.07
N THR A 141 8.75 -2.27 6.17
CA THR A 141 8.94 -1.31 5.08
C THR A 141 7.82 -0.27 5.06
N ILE A 142 8.14 0.92 4.58
CA ILE A 142 7.21 2.00 4.28
C ILE A 142 7.26 2.22 2.78
N SER A 143 6.12 2.17 2.12
CA SER A 143 6.01 2.36 0.68
C SER A 143 4.94 3.40 0.36
N PHE A 144 5.17 4.20 -0.67
CA PHE A 144 4.24 5.22 -1.14
C PHE A 144 4.63 5.65 -2.56
N ASP A 145 3.67 6.14 -3.31
CA ASP A 145 3.91 6.86 -4.56
C ASP A 145 4.12 8.34 -4.26
N LEU A 146 5.12 8.94 -4.92
CA LEU A 146 5.46 10.36 -4.78
C LEU A 146 5.48 11.04 -6.14
N ILE A 147 4.95 12.26 -6.17
CA ILE A 147 5.18 13.23 -7.24
C ILE A 147 5.47 14.62 -6.63
N ILE A 148 6.46 15.32 -7.19
CA ILE A 148 6.84 16.68 -6.82
C ILE A 148 6.85 17.53 -8.09
N GLY A 149 5.97 18.53 -8.16
CA GLY A 149 5.83 19.39 -9.33
C GLY A 149 5.50 18.64 -10.62
N ASN A 150 6.00 19.14 -11.75
CA ASN A 150 5.73 18.59 -13.08
C ASN A 150 6.87 18.90 -14.06
N ILE A 151 7.10 18.03 -15.04
CA ILE A 151 7.97 18.19 -16.20
C ILE A 151 7.84 19.57 -16.90
N ILE A 152 6.65 20.19 -16.91
CA ILE A 152 6.43 21.48 -17.62
C ILE A 152 6.65 22.71 -16.70
N GLY A 153 6.88 22.53 -15.39
CA GLY A 153 7.09 23.64 -14.45
C GLY A 153 5.95 24.67 -14.47
N ASN A 154 4.72 24.22 -14.76
CA ASN A 154 3.53 25.06 -14.76
C ASN A 154 2.38 24.38 -14.02
N SER A 155 1.48 25.19 -13.48
CA SER A 155 0.35 24.78 -12.64
C SER A 155 -0.76 23.99 -13.36
N ASN A 156 -0.58 23.55 -14.62
CA ASN A 156 -1.66 22.90 -15.39
C ASN A 156 -1.79 21.40 -15.12
N ASN A 157 -0.91 20.78 -14.33
CA ASN A 157 -1.03 19.39 -13.87
C ASN A 157 -0.79 19.27 -12.36
N GLY A 158 -1.40 20.17 -11.59
CA GLY A 158 -1.42 20.06 -10.14
C GLY A 158 -0.23 20.67 -9.39
N GLY A 159 0.82 21.14 -10.07
CA GLY A 159 1.93 21.71 -9.31
C GLY A 159 3.04 22.42 -10.05
N GLU A 160 3.69 23.33 -9.33
CA GLU A 160 4.99 23.89 -9.67
C GLU A 160 6.10 23.12 -8.93
N ASN A 161 7.32 23.13 -9.48
CA ASN A 161 8.44 22.32 -8.99
C ASN A 161 8.98 22.91 -7.69
N ALA A 162 9.27 22.09 -6.68
CA ALA A 162 9.87 22.62 -5.47
C ALA A 162 11.29 23.14 -5.74
N ASP A 163 11.58 24.35 -5.22
CA ASP A 163 12.88 24.97 -5.30
C ASP A 163 13.95 24.24 -4.44
N SER A 164 15.22 24.58 -4.63
CA SER A 164 16.31 23.98 -3.87
C SER A 164 16.14 24.20 -2.36
N GLY A 165 16.05 23.10 -1.61
CA GLY A 165 15.81 23.12 -0.16
C GLY A 165 14.33 23.09 0.22
N GLU A 166 13.43 22.85 -0.73
CA GLU A 166 11.97 22.74 -0.54
C GLU A 166 11.48 21.29 -0.76
N ASP A 167 12.40 20.35 -0.63
CA ASP A 167 12.26 18.90 -0.86
C ASP A 167 11.29 18.22 0.13
N ILE A 168 10.90 17.00 -0.21
CA ILE A 168 10.02 16.18 0.63
C ILE A 168 10.85 15.25 1.49
N ALA A 169 10.63 15.31 2.80
CA ALA A 169 11.24 14.41 3.77
C ALA A 169 10.23 13.38 4.27
N LEU A 170 10.67 12.12 4.36
CA LEU A 170 10.05 11.13 5.22
C LEU A 170 10.80 11.12 6.55
N GLU A 171 10.08 11.34 7.65
CA GLU A 171 10.62 11.38 9.00
C GLU A 171 9.85 10.44 9.92
N TYR A 172 10.45 10.09 11.06
CA TYR A 172 9.80 9.33 12.12
C TYR A 172 9.98 9.99 13.49
N SER A 173 9.04 9.71 14.40
CA SER A 173 9.09 10.11 15.80
C SER A 173 8.77 8.93 16.71
N ILE A 174 9.58 8.77 17.77
CA ILE A 174 9.38 7.77 18.83
C ILE A 174 8.97 8.41 20.17
N ASP A 175 8.68 9.71 20.16
CA ASP A 175 8.37 10.51 21.35
C ASP A 175 7.09 11.34 21.17
N SER A 176 6.14 10.81 20.38
CA SER A 176 4.83 11.44 20.11
C SER A 176 4.93 12.82 19.45
N GLY A 177 5.84 12.95 18.48
CA GLY A 177 5.99 14.14 17.65
C GLY A 177 6.77 15.28 18.30
N ILE A 178 7.42 15.06 19.45
CA ILE A 178 8.27 16.06 20.11
C ILE A 178 9.55 16.28 19.31
N SER A 179 10.14 15.20 18.81
CA SER A 179 11.28 15.24 17.89
C SER A 179 11.07 14.31 16.70
N TRP A 180 11.69 14.67 15.58
CA TRP A 180 11.58 13.98 14.31
C TRP A 180 12.98 13.68 13.77
N ILE A 181 13.18 12.47 13.26
CA ILE A 181 14.43 12.01 12.65
C ILE A 181 14.13 11.68 11.19
N ARG A 182 14.97 12.18 10.28
CA ARG A 182 14.81 11.97 8.84
C ARG A 182 15.22 10.55 8.43
N LEU A 183 14.30 9.86 7.78
CA LEU A 183 14.50 8.55 7.16
C LEU A 183 14.89 8.71 5.68
N GLY A 184 14.20 9.59 4.94
CA GLY A 184 14.46 9.88 3.53
C GLY A 184 14.35 11.36 3.19
N LEU A 185 15.04 11.80 2.13
CA LEU A 185 14.86 13.12 1.50
C LEU A 185 14.77 12.91 -0.02
N TYR A 186 13.72 13.45 -0.62
CA TYR A 186 13.36 13.23 -2.00
C TYR A 186 13.40 14.56 -2.75
N ASP A 187 14.40 14.68 -3.62
CA ASP A 187 14.69 15.88 -4.42
C ASP A 187 13.74 15.96 -5.61
N THR A 188 13.15 17.14 -5.83
CA THR A 188 12.18 17.40 -6.90
C THR A 188 12.57 16.82 -8.25
N GLU A 189 13.84 16.98 -8.66
CA GLU A 189 14.28 16.60 -10.00
C GLU A 189 14.14 15.11 -10.31
N ASP A 190 14.15 14.26 -9.27
CA ASP A 190 14.05 12.81 -9.40
C ASP A 190 12.60 12.31 -9.38
N TYR A 191 11.63 13.15 -8.96
CA TYR A 191 10.24 12.75 -8.68
C TYR A 191 9.19 13.62 -9.40
N ILE A 192 9.52 14.18 -10.57
CA ILE A 192 8.58 14.94 -11.42
C ILE A 192 7.52 14.10 -12.16
N SER A 193 7.46 12.80 -11.86
CA SER A 193 6.45 11.85 -12.30
C SER A 193 6.22 10.85 -11.18
N TRP A 194 4.98 10.38 -11.03
CA TRP A 194 4.61 9.36 -10.04
C TRP A 194 5.63 8.22 -9.99
N THR A 195 6.24 8.06 -8.83
CA THR A 195 7.30 7.09 -8.58
C THR A 195 7.05 6.41 -7.24
N THR A 196 7.01 5.08 -7.26
CA THR A 196 6.93 4.28 -6.04
C THR A 196 8.27 4.28 -5.31
N ILE A 197 8.24 4.66 -4.04
CA ILE A 197 9.37 4.65 -3.13
C ILE A 197 9.09 3.59 -2.07
N THR A 198 10.10 2.80 -1.73
CA THR A 198 10.05 1.84 -0.63
C THR A 198 11.29 1.99 0.23
N GLU A 199 11.08 2.30 1.51
CA GLU A 199 12.12 2.44 2.50
C GLU A 199 12.03 1.34 3.56
N SER A 200 13.18 0.93 4.10
CA SER A 200 13.20 0.06 5.29
C SER A 200 13.00 0.89 6.55
N ILE A 201 12.24 0.36 7.52
CA ILE A 201 12.11 1.01 8.83
C ILE A 201 13.47 0.93 9.55
N ASP A 202 14.01 2.11 9.92
CA ASP A 202 15.27 2.21 10.65
C ASP A 202 15.23 1.47 11.97
N THR A 203 16.36 0.89 12.38
CA THR A 203 16.45 0.13 13.64
C THR A 203 16.05 0.95 14.86
N ASP A 204 16.32 2.25 14.84
CA ASP A 204 16.00 3.17 15.94
C ASP A 204 14.51 3.58 15.94
N ALA A 205 13.80 3.37 14.83
CA ALA A 205 12.37 3.57 14.68
C ALA A 205 11.54 2.34 15.09
N ILE A 206 12.16 1.17 15.32
CA ILE A 206 11.49 -0.08 15.73
C ILE A 206 11.03 0.00 17.18
N THR A 207 9.79 0.46 17.38
CA THR A 207 9.14 0.57 18.69
C THR A 207 7.67 0.16 18.60
N SER A 208 7.00 0.02 19.74
CA SER A 208 5.56 -0.24 19.79
C SER A 208 4.69 1.00 19.52
N ALA A 209 5.29 2.17 19.32
CA ALA A 209 4.58 3.44 19.12
C ALA A 209 5.47 4.44 18.35
N THR A 210 5.58 4.25 17.04
CA THR A 210 6.32 5.14 16.13
C THR A 210 5.35 5.86 15.21
N GLN A 211 5.52 7.18 15.04
CA GLN A 211 4.80 7.96 14.04
C GLN A 211 5.69 8.20 12.83
N PHE A 212 5.12 8.21 11.63
CA PHE A 212 5.79 8.63 10.41
C PHE A 212 5.17 9.91 9.89
N ARG A 213 5.98 10.76 9.27
CA ARG A 213 5.55 12.01 8.68
C ARG A 213 6.18 12.22 7.32
N TRP A 214 5.34 12.53 6.34
CA TRP A 214 5.77 13.15 5.09
C TRP A 214 5.67 14.66 5.27
N LEU A 215 6.76 15.37 5.05
CA LEU A 215 6.88 16.81 5.29
C LEU A 215 7.56 17.46 4.09
N GLN A 216 7.00 18.54 3.59
CA GLN A 216 7.76 19.48 2.77
C GLN A 216 8.56 20.40 3.69
N VAL A 217 9.90 20.35 3.57
CA VAL A 217 10.78 20.96 4.58
C VAL A 217 10.79 22.48 4.55
N ASN A 218 10.40 23.06 3.42
CA ASN A 218 10.20 24.48 3.18
C ASN A 218 9.35 24.67 1.90
N HIS A 219 8.69 25.80 1.72
CA HIS A 219 7.98 26.11 0.47
C HIS A 219 7.79 27.62 0.24
N SER A 220 7.66 28.04 -1.01
CA SER A 220 7.36 29.40 -1.46
C SER A 220 5.89 29.83 -1.27
N GLY A 221 5.09 28.97 -0.63
CA GLY A 221 3.72 29.28 -0.20
C GLY A 221 2.66 28.83 -1.20
N SER A 222 1.43 29.29 -1.00
CA SER A 222 0.31 28.71 -1.73
C SER A 222 0.41 28.88 -3.26
N GLY A 223 0.24 27.77 -3.97
CA GLY A 223 0.36 27.68 -5.43
C GLY A 223 1.77 27.41 -5.97
N PHE A 224 2.75 27.20 -5.09
CA PHE A 224 4.13 26.85 -5.43
C PHE A 224 4.56 25.54 -4.76
N ASP A 225 5.58 24.89 -5.32
CA ASP A 225 6.28 23.74 -4.71
C ASP A 225 5.33 22.60 -4.35
N ASN A 226 4.41 22.28 -5.24
CA ASN A 226 3.35 21.33 -4.92
C ASN A 226 3.86 19.90 -5.03
N TRP A 227 3.31 19.03 -4.20
CA TRP A 227 3.61 17.61 -4.20
C TRP A 227 2.37 16.83 -3.79
N ALA A 228 2.39 15.54 -4.06
CA ALA A 228 1.37 14.62 -3.57
C ALA A 228 1.97 13.26 -3.26
N ILE A 229 1.29 12.57 -2.35
CA ILE A 229 1.51 11.15 -2.06
C ILE A 229 0.27 10.34 -2.39
N ASP A 230 0.49 9.09 -2.76
CA ASP A 230 -0.55 8.12 -3.07
C ASP A 230 -0.12 6.69 -2.64
N ASN A 231 -1.06 5.74 -2.58
CA ASN A 231 -0.82 4.32 -2.30
C ASN A 231 0.11 4.05 -1.09
N VAL A 232 -0.10 4.80 0.00
CA VAL A 232 0.75 4.73 1.20
C VAL A 232 0.46 3.42 1.92
N HIS A 233 1.49 2.62 2.18
CA HIS A 233 1.35 1.40 2.99
C HIS A 233 2.58 1.12 3.84
N ILE A 234 2.34 0.50 5.01
CA ILE A 234 3.39 0.08 5.94
C ILE A 234 3.18 -1.39 6.29
N ASP A 235 4.20 -2.18 5.99
CA ASP A 235 4.21 -3.64 6.20
C ASP A 235 5.24 -4.03 7.23
N LEU A 236 4.86 -4.91 8.15
CA LEU A 236 5.78 -5.56 9.09
C LEU A 236 6.46 -6.78 8.47
N LEU A 237 7.70 -7.04 8.89
CA LEU A 237 8.41 -8.31 8.62
C LEU A 237 7.71 -9.50 9.27
#